data_AF-A0A3M7L8G1-F1
#
_entry.id   AF-A0A3M7L8G1-F1
#
_cell.length_a   1.000
_cell.length_b   1.000
_cell.length_c   1.000
_cell.angle_alpha   90.00
_cell.angle_beta   90.00
_cell.angle_gamma   90.00
#
_symmetry.space_group_name_H-M   'P 1'
#
loop_
_entity.id
_entity.type
_entity.pdbx_description
1 polymer ?
#
loop_
_entity_poly.entity_id
_entity_poly.type
_entity_poly.pdbx_seq_one_letter_code
_entity_poly.pdbx_strand_id
1 'polypeptide(L)'
;GTDSKGNPLPGLDMPPFMYGCHYSSPGYVVFYLLRADPKLMLRLQNGRFDAPDRLFWSMADSWKSVLTLPTDVKELTPEFYSNDPTFLVGLRVGREGQTFGKRANGQEVGPVVLPPWARDGQDFLHKMAQALESRHVSARLHKWINLVFGYKSRGQRAEEADNVFHYLTYDEMYDCAERFLAREENDTLAAGLRMQMMEFGRTPRQLFHQRHPRRRLGGTP
;
A
#
# COMPACT_ATOMS: atom_id res chain seq x y z
N GLY A 1 -9.07 9.02 -28.89
CA GLY A 1 -7.96 8.18 -29.35
C GLY A 1 -7.18 7.75 -28.14
N THR A 2 -7.44 6.55 -27.64
CA THR A 2 -6.76 6.00 -26.46
C THR A 2 -5.77 4.94 -26.94
N ASP A 3 -4.53 5.20 -26.58
CA ASP A 3 -3.27 4.51 -26.84
C ASP A 3 -3.41 2.99 -27.09
N SER A 4 -3.32 2.60 -28.36
CA SER A 4 -3.11 1.23 -28.81
C SER A 4 -1.64 0.84 -28.62
N LYS A 5 -1.15 0.87 -27.37
CA LYS A 5 -0.02 0.05 -26.97
C LYS A 5 -0.55 -1.37 -26.85
N GLY A 6 -0.05 -2.25 -27.72
CA GLY A 6 -0.60 -3.58 -27.96
C GLY A 6 -0.98 -4.31 -26.67
N ASN A 7 -2.16 -4.93 -26.68
CA ASN A 7 -2.63 -5.77 -25.58
C ASN A 7 -1.53 -6.78 -25.22
N PRO A 8 -0.88 -6.67 -24.05
CA PRO A 8 0.20 -7.57 -23.66
C PRO A 8 -0.31 -9.00 -23.40
N LEU A 9 -1.63 -9.19 -23.37
CA LEU A 9 -2.31 -10.45 -23.17
C LEU A 9 -3.31 -10.69 -24.32
N PRO A 10 -2.85 -11.10 -25.52
CA PRO A 10 -3.71 -11.35 -26.67
C PRO A 10 -4.89 -12.26 -26.32
N GLY A 11 -6.11 -11.78 -26.56
CA GLY A 11 -7.35 -12.54 -26.28
C GLY A 11 -7.94 -12.34 -24.89
N LEU A 12 -7.31 -11.54 -24.02
CA LEU A 12 -7.89 -11.09 -22.75
C LEU A 12 -8.50 -9.70 -22.89
N ASP A 13 -9.75 -9.55 -22.47
CA ASP A 13 -10.39 -8.25 -22.30
C ASP A 13 -9.69 -7.50 -21.16
N MET A 14 -9.26 -6.26 -21.42
CA MET A 14 -8.56 -5.42 -20.46
C MET A 14 -9.55 -4.36 -19.99
N PRO A 15 -10.29 -4.60 -18.89
CA PRO A 15 -11.31 -3.68 -18.46
C PRO A 15 -10.70 -2.35 -18.01
N PRO A 16 -11.43 -1.24 -18.16
CA PRO A 16 -10.98 0.05 -17.68
C PRO A 16 -10.78 0.02 -16.16
N PHE A 17 -9.88 0.85 -15.67
CA PHE A 17 -9.57 0.99 -14.25
C PHE A 17 -9.39 2.46 -13.87
N MET A 18 -9.54 2.77 -12.58
CA MET A 18 -9.34 4.13 -12.05
C MET A 18 -7.91 4.31 -11.51
N TYR A 19 -7.38 3.27 -10.86
CA TYR A 19 -6.06 3.31 -10.21
C TYR A 19 -5.10 2.32 -10.84
N GLY A 20 -4.03 2.83 -11.47
CA GLY A 20 -2.91 2.02 -11.97
C GLY A 20 -1.94 1.56 -10.87
N CYS A 21 -2.07 2.12 -9.66
CA CYS A 21 -1.37 1.71 -8.45
C CYS A 21 -2.38 1.06 -7.50
N HIS A 22 -1.92 0.12 -6.67
CA HIS A 22 -2.76 -0.58 -5.70
C HIS A 22 -2.55 -0.01 -4.29
N TYR A 23 -3.49 -0.16 -3.37
CA TYR A 23 -3.31 0.34 -1.99
C TYR A 23 -2.34 -0.50 -1.14
N SER A 24 -1.96 -1.68 -1.62
CA SER A 24 -1.05 -2.61 -0.95
C SER A 24 -0.11 -3.23 -1.96
N SER A 25 1.20 -3.04 -1.76
CA SER A 25 2.25 -3.62 -2.58
C SER A 25 3.49 -3.90 -1.72
N PRO A 26 4.39 -4.80 -2.15
CA PRO A 26 5.68 -5.01 -1.47
C PRO A 26 6.46 -3.70 -1.30
N GLY A 27 6.43 -2.84 -2.32
CA GLY A 27 7.05 -1.52 -2.29
C GLY A 27 6.57 -0.64 -1.14
N TYR A 28 5.26 -0.62 -0.84
CA TYR A 28 4.74 0.17 0.29
C TYR A 28 5.09 -0.41 1.65
N VAL A 29 5.11 -1.74 1.78
CA VAL A 29 5.58 -2.39 3.02
C VAL A 29 7.04 -2.03 3.28
N VAL A 30 7.90 -2.15 2.26
CA VAL A 30 9.32 -1.78 2.36
C VAL A 30 9.51 -0.27 2.60
N PHE A 31 8.67 0.57 2.00
CA PHE A 31 8.66 2.02 2.25
C PHE A 31 8.43 2.31 3.74
N TYR A 32 7.40 1.73 4.36
CA TYR A 32 7.12 1.94 5.79
C TYR A 32 8.17 1.29 6.70
N LEU A 33 8.62 0.09 6.37
CA LEU A 33 9.52 -0.72 7.21
C LEU A 33 11.02 -0.49 6.92
N LEU A 34 11.37 0.53 6.12
CA LEU A 34 12.75 0.89 5.80
C LEU A 34 13.67 0.90 7.03
N ARG A 35 13.18 1.40 8.16
CA ARG A 35 13.94 1.49 9.41
C ARG A 35 13.89 0.22 10.24
N ALA A 36 12.88 -0.64 10.09
CA ALA A 36 12.89 -1.91 10.81
C ALA A 36 13.85 -2.91 10.15
N ASP A 37 13.86 -2.96 8.81
CA ASP A 37 14.76 -3.82 8.03
C ASP A 37 15.23 -3.15 6.71
N PRO A 38 16.31 -2.36 6.75
CA PRO A 38 16.87 -1.69 5.56
C PRO A 38 17.30 -2.66 4.46
N LYS A 39 17.56 -3.94 4.79
CA LYS A 39 18.01 -4.93 3.81
C LYS A 39 16.91 -5.25 2.80
N LEU A 40 15.64 -5.09 3.18
CA LEU A 40 14.51 -5.29 2.26
C LEU A 40 14.52 -4.25 1.13
N MET A 41 14.77 -2.98 1.45
CA MET A 41 14.91 -1.93 0.43
C MET A 41 16.09 -2.20 -0.50
N LEU A 42 17.25 -2.58 0.06
CA LEU A 42 18.43 -2.90 -0.75
C LEU A 42 18.18 -4.08 -1.71
N ARG A 43 17.42 -5.09 -1.29
CA ARG A 43 17.04 -6.21 -2.16
C ARG A 43 16.08 -5.75 -3.27
N LEU A 44 15.12 -4.90 -2.93
CA LEU A 44 14.13 -4.38 -3.87
C LEU A 44 14.73 -3.41 -4.89
N GLN A 45 15.72 -2.61 -4.49
CA GLN A 45 16.29 -1.49 -5.27
C GLN A 45 17.72 -1.77 -5.75
N ASN A 46 18.03 -3.02 -6.12
CA ASN A 46 19.31 -3.43 -6.73
C ASN A 46 20.55 -2.97 -5.95
N GLY A 47 20.52 -3.10 -4.63
CA GLY A 47 21.63 -2.80 -3.72
C GLY A 47 21.78 -1.32 -3.35
N ARG A 48 20.81 -0.47 -3.69
CA ARG A 48 20.84 0.97 -3.34
C ARG A 48 19.58 1.37 -2.57
N PHE A 49 19.69 2.39 -1.73
CA PHE A 49 18.49 3.04 -1.20
C PHE A 49 17.83 3.91 -2.27
N ASP A 50 16.54 4.13 -2.13
CA ASP A 50 15.81 5.05 -2.98
C ASP A 50 16.24 6.51 -2.73
N ALA A 51 15.83 7.44 -3.60
CA ALA A 51 16.11 8.85 -3.43
C ALA A 51 15.57 9.35 -2.08
N PRO A 52 16.33 10.13 -1.30
CA PRO A 52 15.93 10.57 0.04
C PRO A 52 14.55 11.23 0.12
N ASP A 53 14.15 11.98 -0.90
CA ASP A 53 12.83 12.62 -1.00
C ASP A 53 11.66 11.65 -1.22
N ARG A 54 11.94 10.42 -1.68
CA ARG A 54 10.95 9.35 -1.86
C ARG A 54 10.88 8.38 -0.68
N LEU A 55 11.80 8.47 0.27
CA LEU A 55 11.78 7.61 1.45
C LEU A 55 10.67 8.03 2.42
N PHE A 56 10.22 7.10 3.25
CA PHE A 56 9.29 7.41 4.32
C PHE A 56 9.98 8.27 5.39
N TRP A 57 9.83 9.60 5.35
CA TRP A 57 10.53 10.51 6.26
C TRP A 57 9.59 11.29 7.19
N SER A 58 8.30 11.42 6.84
CA SER A 58 7.30 12.18 7.60
C SER A 58 5.93 11.56 7.45
N MET A 59 5.19 11.45 8.56
CA MET A 59 3.79 11.03 8.51
C MET A 59 2.90 12.09 7.88
N ALA A 60 3.15 13.37 8.16
CA ALA A 60 2.36 14.45 7.59
C ALA A 60 2.50 14.51 6.07
N ASP A 61 3.71 14.31 5.54
CA ASP A 61 3.96 14.31 4.10
C ASP A 61 3.43 13.05 3.43
N SER A 62 3.57 11.89 4.07
CA SER A 62 2.97 10.65 3.57
C SER A 62 1.44 10.74 3.48
N TRP A 63 0.81 11.37 4.48
CA TRP A 63 -0.62 11.64 4.50
C TRP A 63 -1.03 12.67 3.44
N LYS A 64 -0.27 13.75 3.28
CA LYS A 64 -0.52 14.72 2.21
C LYS A 64 -0.42 14.08 0.84
N SER A 65 0.59 13.23 0.63
CA SER A 65 0.83 12.52 -0.62
C SER A 65 -0.39 11.71 -1.06
N VAL A 66 -0.98 10.90 -0.16
CA VAL A 66 -2.17 10.09 -0.49
C VAL A 66 -3.43 10.91 -0.75
N LEU A 67 -3.49 12.15 -0.28
CA LEU A 67 -4.63 13.04 -0.50
C LEU A 67 -4.50 13.87 -1.79
N THR A 68 -3.29 14.05 -2.31
CA THR A 68 -3.03 14.97 -3.42
C THR A 68 -2.54 14.28 -4.69
N LEU A 69 -1.90 13.13 -4.58
CA LEU A 69 -1.33 12.43 -5.73
C LEU A 69 -2.24 11.27 -6.15
N PRO A 70 -2.78 11.27 -7.38
CA PRO A 70 -3.65 10.18 -7.86
C PRO A 70 -2.91 8.86 -8.04
N THR A 71 -1.57 8.89 -8.03
CA THR A 71 -0.69 7.71 -8.12
C THR A 71 -0.26 7.18 -6.76
N ASP A 72 -0.78 7.72 -5.66
CA ASP A 72 -0.44 7.30 -4.30
C ASP A 72 -1.71 7.00 -3.51
N VAL A 73 -2.17 5.76 -3.60
CA VAL A 73 -3.40 5.30 -2.93
C VAL A 73 -3.11 4.31 -1.81
N LYS A 74 -1.88 4.31 -1.28
CA LYS A 74 -1.43 3.34 -0.28
C LYS A 74 -2.23 3.44 1.03
N GLU A 75 -2.57 2.28 1.56
CA GLU A 75 -3.19 2.13 2.88
C GLU A 75 -2.12 1.76 3.93
N LEU A 76 -2.45 1.98 5.21
CA LEU A 76 -1.54 1.67 6.31
C LEU A 76 -1.39 0.16 6.52
N THR A 77 -0.21 -0.25 7.00
CA THR A 77 0.09 -1.62 7.40
C THR A 77 -0.25 -1.86 8.89
N PRO A 78 -0.39 -3.13 9.34
CA PRO A 78 -0.74 -3.44 10.73
C PRO A 78 0.23 -2.86 11.78
N GLU A 79 1.49 -2.64 11.43
CA GLU A 79 2.53 -2.11 12.32
C GLU A 79 2.15 -0.74 12.90
N PHE A 80 1.36 0.06 12.18
CA PHE A 80 0.82 1.35 12.65
C PHE A 80 -0.16 1.24 13.82
N TYR A 81 -0.65 0.03 14.11
CA TYR A 81 -1.56 -0.27 15.21
C TYR A 81 -0.97 -1.31 16.17
N SER A 82 0.32 -1.60 16.03
CA SER A 82 1.08 -2.51 16.89
C SER A 82 1.73 -1.77 18.06
N ASN A 83 2.53 -2.49 18.85
CA ASN A 83 3.26 -1.92 20.00
C ASN A 83 4.73 -1.63 19.72
N ASP A 84 5.25 -1.96 18.54
CA ASP A 84 6.68 -1.83 18.21
C ASP A 84 6.94 -0.60 17.31
N PRO A 85 7.55 0.48 17.83
CA PRO A 85 7.84 1.68 17.07
C PRO A 85 9.16 1.60 16.28
N THR A 86 9.83 0.44 16.21
CA THR A 86 11.13 0.28 15.51
C THR A 86 11.15 0.82 14.09
N PHE A 87 10.05 0.71 13.34
CA PHE A 87 9.95 1.23 11.97
C PHE A 87 9.83 2.77 11.89
N LEU A 88 9.48 3.44 12.99
CA LEU A 88 9.37 4.91 13.08
C LEU A 88 10.67 5.53 13.60
N VAL A 89 11.34 4.84 14.52
CA VAL A 89 12.60 5.29 15.09
C VAL A 89 13.76 4.87 14.18
N GLY A 90 14.79 5.71 14.06
CA GLY A 90 15.95 5.38 13.22
C GLY A 90 16.71 4.16 13.78
N LEU A 91 17.17 3.26 12.91
CA LEU A 91 18.23 2.33 13.30
C LEU A 91 19.51 3.12 13.55
N ARG A 92 20.11 2.92 14.73
CA ARG A 92 21.55 3.17 14.91
C ARG A 92 22.30 2.02 14.25
N VAL A 93 22.41 2.03 12.92
CA VAL A 93 23.32 1.12 12.22
C VAL A 93 24.74 1.69 12.34
N GLY A 94 25.58 1.00 13.10
CA GLY A 94 26.99 1.36 13.30
C GLY A 94 27.25 2.36 14.45
N ARG A 95 28.54 2.49 14.82
CA ARG A 95 29.00 3.40 15.89
C ARG A 95 28.85 4.90 15.55
N GLU A 96 28.50 5.25 14.31
CA GLU A 96 28.46 6.63 13.82
C GLU A 96 27.12 7.08 13.17
N GLY A 97 26.06 6.26 13.21
CA GLY A 97 24.72 6.69 12.77
C GLY A 97 24.63 7.00 11.27
N GLN A 98 24.53 5.97 10.43
CA GLN A 98 24.33 6.17 8.99
C GLN A 98 22.95 6.77 8.69
N THR A 99 22.91 7.92 7.99
CA THR A 99 21.67 8.56 7.52
C THR A 99 21.23 7.97 6.18
N PHE A 100 19.94 7.98 5.86
CA PHE A 100 19.45 7.52 4.54
C PHE A 100 19.65 8.59 3.44
N GLY A 101 20.72 9.38 3.56
CA GLY A 101 21.02 10.50 2.68
C GLY A 101 20.35 11.82 3.08
N LYS A 102 20.49 12.82 2.20
CA LYS A 102 19.95 14.16 2.34
C LYS A 102 18.92 14.44 1.26
N ARG A 103 17.79 14.99 1.68
CA ARG A 103 16.75 15.49 0.78
C ARG A 103 17.22 16.72 0.02
N ALA A 104 16.50 17.08 -1.04
CA ALA A 104 16.79 18.24 -1.85
C ALA A 104 16.85 19.56 -1.05
N ASN A 105 16.09 19.64 0.06
CA ASN A 105 16.10 20.79 0.98
C ASN A 105 17.24 20.75 2.03
N GLY A 106 18.17 19.80 1.92
CA GLY A 106 19.29 19.61 2.85
C GLY A 106 18.96 18.83 4.12
N GLN A 107 17.70 18.48 4.37
CA GLN A 107 17.30 17.71 5.55
C GLN A 107 17.80 16.26 5.45
N GLU A 108 18.46 15.79 6.50
CA GLU A 108 18.86 14.38 6.60
C GLU A 108 17.65 13.47 6.85
N VAL A 109 17.63 12.33 6.18
CA VAL A 109 16.62 11.30 6.42
C VAL A 109 17.07 10.43 7.58
N GLY A 110 16.53 10.73 8.76
CA GLY A 110 16.76 10.02 10.02
C GLY A 110 15.49 9.35 10.54
N PRO A 111 15.14 9.46 11.84
CA PRO A 111 13.84 9.04 12.37
C PRO A 111 12.67 9.69 11.61
N VAL A 112 11.52 9.01 11.57
CA VAL A 112 10.30 9.56 10.95
C VAL A 112 9.85 10.80 11.73
N VAL A 113 9.55 11.88 11.03
CA VAL A 113 8.92 13.07 11.61
C VAL A 113 7.47 12.73 11.97
N LEU A 114 7.21 12.68 13.26
CA LEU A 114 5.88 12.40 13.81
C LEU A 114 5.03 13.68 13.91
N PRO A 115 3.70 13.56 13.93
CA PRO A 115 2.82 14.70 14.17
C PRO A 115 3.07 15.35 15.53
N PRO A 116 2.78 16.66 15.70
CA PRO A 116 3.07 17.40 16.93
C PRO A 116 2.30 16.91 18.17
N TRP A 117 1.23 16.13 17.98
CA TRP A 117 0.47 15.53 19.07
C TRP A 117 1.08 14.25 19.62
N ALA A 118 2.10 13.68 18.97
CA ALA A 118 2.83 12.51 19.42
C ALA A 118 4.16 12.91 20.06
N ARG A 119 4.39 12.48 21.29
CA ARG A 119 5.66 12.73 22.01
C ARG A 119 6.82 11.93 21.43
N ASP A 120 6.55 10.68 21.06
CA ASP A 120 7.49 9.74 20.47
C ASP A 120 6.73 8.67 19.66
N GLY A 121 7.46 7.69 19.10
CA GLY A 121 6.87 6.61 18.32
C GLY A 121 5.91 5.72 19.12
N GLN A 122 6.16 5.51 20.41
CA GLN A 122 5.29 4.68 21.25
C GLN A 122 3.96 5.39 21.50
N ASP A 123 4.01 6.67 21.86
CA ASP A 123 2.86 7.53 22.09
C ASP A 123 2.05 7.71 20.79
N PHE A 124 2.72 7.77 19.63
CA PHE A 124 2.08 7.74 18.31
C PHE A 124 1.27 6.46 18.10
N LEU A 125 1.90 5.28 18.23
CA LEU A 125 1.24 3.99 18.00
C LEU A 125 0.10 3.74 18.99
N HIS A 126 0.28 4.12 20.26
CA HIS A 126 -0.78 4.02 21.27
C HIS A 126 -2.03 4.81 20.86
N LYS A 127 -1.84 6.05 20.37
CA LYS A 127 -2.95 6.89 19.91
C LYS A 127 -3.58 6.37 18.61
N MET A 128 -2.79 5.80 17.70
CA MET A 128 -3.29 5.14 16.50
C MET A 128 -4.18 3.93 16.85
N ALA A 129 -3.74 3.08 17.78
CA ALA A 129 -4.51 1.95 18.28
C ALA A 129 -5.81 2.40 18.97
N GLN A 130 -5.75 3.42 19.84
CA GLN A 130 -6.94 4.00 20.47
C GLN A 130 -7.92 4.57 19.43
N ALA A 131 -7.42 5.21 18.37
CA ALA A 131 -8.24 5.73 17.29
C ALA A 131 -8.95 4.60 16.52
N LEU A 132 -8.24 3.51 16.21
CA LEU A 132 -8.79 2.32 15.56
C LEU A 132 -9.91 1.67 16.40
N GLU A 133 -9.70 1.57 17.72
CA GLU A 133 -10.69 1.00 18.64
C GLU A 133 -11.80 1.98 19.07
N SER A 134 -11.74 3.23 18.60
CA SER A 134 -12.72 4.25 18.96
C SER A 134 -14.14 3.89 18.50
N ARG A 135 -15.15 4.44 19.19
CA ARG A 135 -16.56 4.36 18.74
C ARG A 135 -16.74 4.90 17.31
N HIS A 136 -15.96 5.92 16.92
CA HIS A 136 -16.03 6.51 15.59
C HIS A 136 -15.71 5.48 14.50
N VAL A 137 -14.57 4.80 14.63
CA VAL A 137 -14.11 3.77 13.69
C VAL A 137 -14.99 2.53 13.80
N SER A 138 -15.28 2.05 15.01
CA SER A 138 -16.15 0.89 15.23
C SER A 138 -17.52 1.02 14.55
N ALA A 139 -18.11 2.22 14.53
CA ALA A 139 -19.38 2.47 13.84
C ALA A 139 -19.29 2.40 12.30
N ARG A 140 -18.09 2.52 11.72
CA ARG A 140 -17.84 2.78 10.29
C ARG A 140 -16.95 1.77 9.60
N LEU A 141 -16.14 0.99 10.33
CA LEU A 141 -15.14 0.07 9.77
C LEU A 141 -15.74 -0.93 8.77
N HIS A 142 -16.98 -1.38 9.00
CA HIS A 142 -17.73 -2.20 8.05
C HIS A 142 -17.81 -1.61 6.63
N LYS A 143 -17.74 -0.28 6.46
CA LYS A 143 -17.69 0.37 5.15
C LYS A 143 -16.35 0.13 4.44
N TRP A 144 -15.24 0.25 5.16
CA TRP A 144 -13.91 -0.07 4.63
C TRP A 144 -13.79 -1.57 4.31
N ILE A 145 -14.29 -2.44 5.19
CA ILE A 145 -14.34 -3.89 4.94
C ILE A 145 -15.14 -4.21 3.66
N ASN A 146 -16.22 -3.47 3.37
CA ASN A 146 -16.96 -3.64 2.12
C ASN A 146 -16.14 -3.28 0.87
N LEU A 147 -15.23 -2.30 0.95
CA LEU A 147 -14.34 -1.90 -0.15
C LEU A 147 -13.24 -2.94 -0.39
N VAL A 148 -12.61 -3.42 0.67
CA VAL A 148 -11.43 -4.30 0.56
C VAL A 148 -11.82 -5.76 0.33
N PHE A 149 -12.82 -6.27 1.06
CA PHE A 149 -13.17 -7.70 1.07
C PHE A 149 -14.61 -7.98 0.62
N GLY A 150 -15.43 -6.95 0.43
CA GLY A 150 -16.88 -7.11 0.31
C GLY A 150 -17.46 -6.81 -1.05
N TYR A 151 -18.77 -6.55 -1.06
CA TYR A 151 -19.53 -6.33 -2.29
C TYR A 151 -19.13 -5.08 -3.09
N LYS A 152 -18.29 -4.19 -2.53
CA LYS A 152 -17.75 -3.00 -3.23
C LYS A 152 -16.31 -3.19 -3.71
N SER A 153 -15.73 -4.38 -3.58
CA SER A 153 -14.36 -4.62 -4.07
C SER A 153 -14.29 -4.76 -5.60
N ARG A 154 -15.40 -5.16 -6.24
CA ARG A 154 -15.47 -5.50 -7.67
C ARG A 154 -16.82 -5.16 -8.32
N GLY A 155 -16.84 -5.10 -9.65
CA GLY A 155 -18.02 -4.88 -10.47
C GLY A 155 -18.61 -3.46 -10.32
N GLN A 156 -19.87 -3.28 -10.74
CA GLN A 156 -20.54 -1.99 -10.74
C GLN A 156 -20.52 -1.27 -9.39
N ARG A 157 -20.58 -2.01 -8.28
CA ARG A 157 -20.55 -1.45 -6.92
C ARG A 157 -19.17 -0.90 -6.53
N ALA A 158 -18.10 -1.35 -7.17
CA ALA A 158 -16.76 -0.77 -7.03
C ALA A 158 -16.61 0.49 -7.88
N GLU A 159 -17.18 0.50 -9.09
CA GLU A 159 -17.23 1.70 -9.96
C GLU A 159 -17.99 2.84 -9.26
N GLU A 160 -19.18 2.57 -8.71
CA GLU A 160 -19.97 3.53 -7.93
C GLU A 160 -19.27 4.04 -6.65
N ALA A 161 -18.22 3.34 -6.21
CA ALA A 161 -17.49 3.65 -4.98
C ALA A 161 -16.07 4.18 -5.26
N ASP A 162 -15.73 4.46 -6.52
CA ASP A 162 -14.39 4.82 -6.97
C ASP A 162 -13.32 3.85 -6.44
N ASN A 163 -13.50 2.55 -6.66
CA ASN A 163 -12.68 1.49 -6.05
C ASN A 163 -12.22 0.42 -7.08
N VAL A 164 -11.90 0.86 -8.31
CA VAL A 164 -11.50 -0.03 -9.41
C VAL A 164 -10.00 0.09 -9.69
N PHE A 165 -9.27 -0.98 -9.44
CA PHE A 165 -7.82 -1.07 -9.62
C PHE A 165 -7.44 -1.72 -10.95
N HIS A 166 -6.16 -1.65 -11.30
CA HIS A 166 -5.61 -2.29 -12.48
C HIS A 166 -6.01 -3.77 -12.54
N TYR A 167 -6.50 -4.23 -13.70
CA TYR A 167 -7.15 -5.54 -13.83
C TYR A 167 -6.28 -6.72 -13.34
N LEU A 168 -4.94 -6.65 -13.51
CA LEU A 168 -4.01 -7.68 -13.03
C LEU A 168 -3.91 -7.84 -11.51
N THR A 169 -4.42 -6.89 -10.71
CA THR A 169 -4.42 -7.04 -9.24
C THR A 169 -5.46 -8.04 -8.76
N TYR A 170 -6.41 -8.39 -9.63
CA TYR A 170 -7.54 -9.24 -9.33
C TYR A 170 -7.28 -10.71 -9.70
N ASP A 171 -7.59 -11.63 -8.77
CA ASP A 171 -7.32 -13.08 -8.91
C ASP A 171 -7.72 -13.69 -10.27
N GLU A 172 -8.88 -13.34 -10.82
CA GLU A 172 -9.39 -13.91 -12.08
C GLU A 172 -8.47 -13.57 -13.27
N MET A 173 -8.02 -12.31 -13.33
CA MET A 173 -7.12 -11.82 -14.37
C MET A 173 -5.68 -12.25 -14.11
N TYR A 174 -5.28 -12.31 -12.83
CA TYR A 174 -3.99 -12.85 -12.41
C TYR A 174 -3.84 -14.30 -12.88
N ASP A 175 -4.84 -15.15 -12.63
CA ASP A 175 -4.82 -16.56 -13.02
C ASP A 175 -4.80 -16.74 -14.54
N CYS A 176 -5.49 -15.86 -15.28
CA CYS A 176 -5.39 -15.80 -16.74
C CYS A 176 -3.97 -15.45 -17.21
N ALA A 177 -3.36 -14.43 -16.61
CA ALA A 177 -2.01 -14.01 -16.92
C ALA A 177 -0.97 -15.09 -16.59
N GLU A 178 -1.11 -15.82 -15.48
CA GLU A 178 -0.29 -17.00 -15.15
C GLU A 178 -0.39 -18.09 -16.23
N ARG A 179 -1.61 -18.42 -16.68
CA ARG A 179 -1.81 -19.42 -17.74
C ARG A 179 -1.21 -18.99 -19.08
N PHE A 180 -1.27 -17.68 -19.38
CA PHE A 180 -0.60 -17.11 -20.55
C PHE A 180 0.91 -17.24 -20.41
N LEU A 181 1.48 -16.83 -19.27
CA LEU A 181 2.91 -16.91 -18.98
C LEU A 181 3.47 -18.34 -19.05
N ALA A 182 2.66 -19.36 -18.76
CA ALA A 182 3.07 -20.75 -18.85
C ALA A 182 3.31 -21.24 -20.30
N ARG A 183 2.83 -20.48 -21.30
CA ARG A 183 2.94 -20.80 -22.73
C ARG A 183 3.67 -19.72 -23.53
N GLU A 184 4.05 -18.63 -22.88
CA GLU A 184 4.73 -17.51 -23.52
C GLU A 184 6.21 -17.85 -23.76
N GLU A 185 6.65 -17.71 -25.01
CA GLU A 185 8.03 -17.99 -25.44
C GLU A 185 8.90 -16.73 -25.45
N ASN A 186 8.29 -15.54 -25.45
CA ASN A 186 9.00 -14.27 -25.34
C ASN A 186 9.39 -13.98 -23.90
N ASP A 187 10.63 -14.30 -23.55
CA ASP A 187 11.22 -14.07 -22.23
C ASP A 187 11.11 -12.62 -21.74
N THR A 188 11.21 -11.64 -22.65
CA THR A 188 11.14 -10.22 -22.28
C THR A 188 9.72 -9.82 -21.87
N LEU A 189 8.72 -10.26 -22.65
CA LEU A 189 7.31 -10.04 -22.32
C LEU A 189 6.95 -10.78 -21.02
N ALA A 190 7.39 -12.03 -20.89
CA ALA A 190 7.13 -12.84 -19.71
C ALA A 190 7.74 -12.23 -18.44
N ALA A 191 8.97 -11.74 -18.51
CA ALA A 191 9.62 -11.05 -17.39
C ALA A 191 8.91 -9.74 -17.01
N GLY A 192 8.52 -8.93 -18.00
CA GLY A 192 7.79 -7.68 -17.76
C GLY A 192 6.43 -7.90 -17.10
N LEU A 193 5.66 -8.88 -17.58
CA LEU A 193 4.35 -9.21 -17.01
C LEU A 193 4.47 -9.81 -15.59
N ARG A 194 5.44 -10.70 -15.35
CA ARG A 194 5.71 -11.21 -13.99
C ARG A 194 6.05 -10.08 -13.01
N MET A 195 6.90 -9.14 -13.42
CA MET A 195 7.23 -7.98 -12.61
C MET A 195 5.98 -7.15 -12.30
N GLN A 196 5.13 -6.89 -13.30
CA GLN A 196 3.86 -6.18 -13.10
C GLN A 196 2.97 -6.88 -12.06
N MET A 197 2.85 -8.20 -12.16
CA MET A 197 2.00 -9.01 -11.28
C MET A 197 2.54 -9.11 -9.84
N MET A 198 3.86 -9.15 -9.65
CA MET A 198 4.47 -9.28 -8.33
C MET A 198 4.60 -7.94 -7.59
N GLU A 199 4.92 -6.87 -8.30
CA GLU A 199 5.34 -5.60 -7.66
C GLU A 199 4.21 -4.58 -7.49
N PHE A 200 3.15 -4.65 -8.31
CA PHE A 200 2.10 -3.62 -8.34
C PHE A 200 0.86 -3.95 -7.52
N GLY A 201 0.98 -4.94 -6.62
CA GLY A 201 -0.01 -5.26 -5.61
C GLY A 201 -1.06 -6.29 -6.04
N ARG A 202 -1.75 -6.84 -5.05
CA ARG A 202 -2.79 -7.85 -5.24
C ARG A 202 -4.01 -7.50 -4.40
N THR A 203 -5.16 -7.45 -5.04
CA THR A 203 -6.43 -7.22 -4.37
C THR A 203 -6.81 -8.48 -3.59
N PRO A 204 -7.18 -8.37 -2.30
CA PRO A 204 -7.66 -9.52 -1.54
C PRO A 204 -8.89 -10.17 -2.18
N ARG A 205 -9.06 -11.46 -1.89
CA ARG A 205 -10.25 -12.20 -2.29
C ARG A 205 -11.51 -11.56 -1.73
N GLN A 206 -12.56 -11.49 -2.56
CA GLN A 206 -13.88 -11.10 -2.10
C GLN A 206 -14.42 -12.20 -1.19
N LEU A 207 -14.67 -11.86 0.07
CA LEU A 207 -15.11 -12.79 1.10
C LEU A 207 -16.63 -12.89 1.18
N PHE A 208 -17.35 -11.86 0.72
CA PHE A 208 -18.81 -11.81 0.78
C PHE A 208 -19.40 -10.84 -0.26
N HIS A 209 -20.60 -11.17 -0.76
CA HIS A 209 -21.31 -10.39 -1.79
C HIS A 209 -22.42 -9.49 -1.23
N GLN A 210 -22.70 -9.57 0.07
CA GLN A 210 -23.68 -8.74 0.75
C GLN A 210 -23.01 -7.63 1.56
N ARG A 211 -23.77 -6.68 2.08
CA ARG A 211 -23.21 -5.62 2.94
C ARG A 211 -22.72 -6.21 4.26
N HIS A 212 -21.45 -5.95 4.61
CA HIS A 212 -20.90 -6.31 5.91
C HIS A 212 -21.73 -5.68 7.05
N PRO A 213 -22.11 -6.47 8.08
CA PRO A 213 -22.90 -5.98 9.20
C PRO A 213 -22.17 -4.86 9.95
N ARG A 214 -22.92 -3.87 10.44
CA ARG A 214 -22.37 -2.82 11.31
C ARG A 214 -22.15 -3.40 12.71
N ARG A 215 -20.99 -3.11 13.33
CA ARG A 215 -20.75 -3.44 14.75
C ARG A 215 -21.83 -2.79 15.61
N ARG A 216 -22.45 -3.58 16.50
CA ARG A 216 -23.34 -3.03 17.52
C ARG A 216 -22.46 -2.36 18.57
N LEU A 217 -22.60 -1.05 18.71
CA LEU A 217 -22.01 -0.34 19.84
C LEU A 217 -22.94 -0.62 21.03
N GLY A 218 -22.46 -1.38 22.02
CA GLY A 218 -23.20 -1.55 23.26
C GLY A 218 -23.53 -0.18 23.88
N GLY A 219 -24.68 -0.07 24.54
CA GLY A 219 -24.98 1.07 25.40
C GLY A 219 -23.87 1.23 26.43
N THR A 220 -23.51 2.47 26.71
CA THR A 220 -22.60 2.79 27.82
C THR A 220 -23.19 2.21 29.12
N PRO A 221 -22.40 1.61 30.03
CA PRO A 221 -22.79 1.59 31.44
C PRO A 221 -22.94 3.03 31.95
#